data_AF-A0A954KM06-F1
#
_entry.id   AF-A0A954KM06-F1
#
_cell.length_a   1.000
_cell.length_b   1.000
_cell.length_c   1.000
_cell.angle_alpha   90.00
_cell.angle_beta   90.00
_cell.angle_gamma   90.00
#
_symmetry.space_group_name_H-M   'P 1'
#
loop_
_entity.id
_entity.type
_entity.pdbx_description
1 polymer ?
#
loop_
_entity_poly.entity_id
_entity_poly.type
_entity_poly.pdbx_seq_one_letter_code
_entity_poly.pdbx_strand_id
1 'polypeptide(L)'
;MSFEILSNLKSPKQLRGFSDANLNKLSSEIREALLSIVSDRAAHFASNLGVVELCIALHQVYDFSVDRLIWDTGHQIYPHKLITGRFDQFQTIRRRGGLMGYPNPLESEYDLFVTGHAGSSVSTVLGMKAADDLLFTDGRKSVAVIGDGALPSGIVFEAMNNAAGLNKDLLVILNDNKMGICPRVGGVASYLDKARVAPFYNGLKRDVSWLLNRVPLVGESTEKMLSGFKDAVKSFLHGGMLFEEMGFR
;
A
#
# COMPACT_ATOMS: atom_id res chain seq x y z
N MET A 1 -17.76 -17.03 14.39
CA MET A 1 -17.90 -15.69 15.01
C MET A 1 -19.09 -14.97 14.37
N SER A 2 -19.74 -14.07 15.09
CA SER A 2 -20.68 -13.10 14.52
C SER A 2 -19.90 -11.92 13.91
N PHE A 3 -20.25 -11.53 12.69
CA PHE A 3 -19.78 -10.27 12.10
C PHE A 3 -20.74 -9.17 12.56
N GLU A 4 -20.32 -8.31 13.49
CA GLU A 4 -21.20 -7.30 14.06
C GLU A 4 -21.04 -5.94 13.39
N ILE A 5 -19.80 -5.55 13.09
CA ILE A 5 -19.53 -4.29 12.42
C ILE A 5 -19.62 -4.47 10.91
N LEU A 6 -18.94 -5.48 10.38
CA LEU A 6 -18.75 -5.66 8.94
C LEU A 6 -20.05 -6.00 8.21
N SER A 7 -20.96 -6.73 8.85
CA SER A 7 -22.29 -7.05 8.29
C SER A 7 -23.20 -5.83 8.16
N ASN A 8 -23.03 -4.84 9.06
CA ASN A 8 -23.80 -3.61 9.10
C ASN A 8 -23.12 -2.44 8.35
N LEU A 9 -21.88 -2.63 7.88
CA LEU A 9 -21.12 -1.63 7.13
C LEU A 9 -21.58 -1.63 5.66
N LYS A 10 -22.39 -0.65 5.29
CA LYS A 10 -22.93 -0.50 3.92
C LYS A 10 -22.18 0.55 3.09
N SER A 11 -21.44 1.45 3.75
CA SER A 11 -20.65 2.47 3.08
C SER A 11 -19.36 2.77 3.85
N PRO A 12 -18.22 3.03 3.15
CA PRO A 12 -16.97 3.41 3.81
C PRO A 12 -17.08 4.74 4.56
N LYS A 13 -18.06 5.60 4.22
CA LYS A 13 -18.30 6.87 4.93
C LYS A 13 -18.59 6.68 6.41
N GLN A 14 -19.15 5.53 6.80
CA GLN A 14 -19.43 5.19 8.20
C GLN A 14 -18.13 5.07 9.03
N LEU A 15 -16.98 4.76 8.41
CA LEU A 15 -15.70 4.58 9.10
C LEU A 15 -15.20 5.84 9.79
N ARG A 16 -15.58 7.03 9.31
CA ARG A 16 -15.18 8.32 9.91
C ARG A 16 -15.74 8.53 11.33
N GLY A 17 -16.84 7.86 11.66
CA GLY A 17 -17.47 7.93 12.98
C GLY A 17 -17.02 6.83 13.94
N PHE A 18 -16.11 5.94 13.53
CA PHE A 18 -15.68 4.80 14.35
C PHE A 18 -14.60 5.21 15.33
N SER A 19 -14.70 4.70 16.57
CA SER A 19 -13.63 4.74 17.55
C SER A 19 -12.54 3.73 17.23
N ASP A 20 -11.35 3.89 17.80
CA ASP A 20 -10.24 2.94 17.67
C ASP A 20 -10.64 1.51 18.03
N ALA A 21 -11.49 1.34 19.05
CA ALA A 21 -12.02 0.03 19.43
C ALA A 21 -12.87 -0.59 18.31
N ASN A 22 -13.73 0.20 17.67
CA ASN A 22 -14.53 -0.25 16.53
C ASN A 22 -13.66 -0.55 15.31
N LEU A 23 -12.61 0.24 15.06
CA LEU A 23 -11.67 0.00 13.97
C LEU A 23 -10.88 -1.29 14.19
N ASN A 24 -10.36 -1.53 15.40
CA ASN A 24 -9.66 -2.77 15.74
C ASN A 24 -10.57 -3.99 15.60
N LYS A 25 -11.84 -3.87 16.01
CA LYS A 25 -12.83 -4.92 15.83
C LYS A 25 -13.14 -5.16 14.36
N LEU A 26 -13.34 -4.10 13.57
CA LEU A 26 -13.53 -4.21 12.11
C LEU A 26 -12.34 -4.89 11.45
N SER A 27 -11.10 -4.51 11.78
CA SER A 27 -9.90 -5.16 11.25
C SER A 27 -9.87 -6.65 11.58
N SER A 28 -10.31 -7.03 12.78
CA SER A 28 -10.42 -8.44 13.18
C SER A 28 -11.49 -9.18 12.38
N GLU A 29 -12.68 -8.60 12.23
CA GLU A 29 -13.76 -9.16 11.42
C GLU A 29 -13.39 -9.30 9.94
N ILE A 30 -12.64 -8.34 9.37
CA ILE A 30 -12.12 -8.46 8.01
C ILE A 30 -11.18 -9.66 7.89
N ARG A 31 -10.26 -9.86 8.85
CA ARG A 31 -9.35 -11.03 8.84
C ARG A 31 -10.10 -12.35 8.89
N GLU A 32 -11.14 -12.44 9.72
CA GLU A 32 -12.02 -13.61 9.78
C GLU A 32 -12.75 -13.86 8.45
N ALA A 33 -13.24 -12.79 7.81
CA ALA A 33 -13.85 -12.89 6.48
C ALA A 33 -12.85 -13.41 5.44
N LEU A 34 -11.60 -12.91 5.46
CA LEU A 34 -10.54 -13.39 4.56
C LEU A 34 -10.21 -14.88 4.80
N LEU A 35 -10.12 -15.31 6.07
CA LEU A 35 -9.87 -16.71 6.44
C LEU A 35 -10.98 -17.64 5.92
N SER A 36 -12.24 -17.20 5.98
CA SER A 36 -13.38 -17.97 5.47
C SER A 36 -13.33 -18.26 3.96
N ILE A 37 -12.66 -17.40 3.18
CA ILE A 37 -12.53 -17.61 1.74
C ILE A 37 -11.45 -18.66 1.44
N VAL A 38 -10.30 -18.58 2.12
CA VAL A 38 -9.18 -19.49 1.85
C VAL A 38 -9.38 -20.90 2.39
N SER A 39 -10.28 -21.08 3.36
CA SER A 39 -10.66 -22.42 3.82
C SER A 39 -11.48 -23.19 2.77
N ASP A 40 -12.10 -22.50 1.80
CA ASP A 40 -12.98 -23.11 0.80
C ASP A 40 -12.41 -23.03 -0.64
N ARG A 41 -11.57 -22.04 -0.97
CA ARG A 41 -11.01 -21.88 -2.33
C ARG A 41 -9.67 -21.17 -2.36
N ALA A 42 -8.96 -21.38 -3.48
CA ALA A 42 -7.75 -20.61 -3.79
C ALA A 42 -8.09 -19.12 -3.96
N ALA A 43 -7.42 -18.27 -3.17
CA ALA A 43 -7.55 -16.83 -3.21
C ALA A 43 -6.25 -16.16 -2.77
N HIS A 44 -6.08 -14.88 -3.12
CA HIS A 44 -4.96 -14.09 -2.64
C HIS A 44 -5.19 -13.77 -1.16
N PHE A 45 -4.33 -14.24 -0.27
CA PHE A 45 -4.55 -14.12 1.17
C PHE A 45 -3.57 -13.18 1.85
N ALA A 46 -2.27 -13.49 1.79
CA ALA A 46 -1.23 -12.72 2.49
C ALA A 46 -1.21 -11.25 2.07
N SER A 47 -1.38 -10.96 0.79
CA SER A 47 -1.46 -9.60 0.26
C SER A 47 -2.65 -8.81 0.84
N ASN A 48 -3.81 -9.45 0.95
CA ASN A 48 -5.01 -8.85 1.54
C ASN A 48 -4.90 -8.69 3.05
N LEU A 49 -4.30 -9.66 3.74
CA LEU A 49 -4.05 -9.61 5.18
C LEU A 49 -3.12 -8.44 5.56
N GLY A 50 -2.13 -8.15 4.72
CA GLY A 50 -1.15 -7.10 4.96
C GLY A 50 -1.66 -5.67 4.77
N VAL A 51 -2.82 -5.46 4.13
CA VAL A 51 -3.35 -4.13 3.81
C VAL A 51 -4.66 -3.79 4.52
N VAL A 52 -5.10 -4.58 5.49
CA VAL A 52 -6.36 -4.36 6.22
C VAL A 52 -6.40 -2.96 6.84
N GLU A 53 -5.40 -2.63 7.66
CA GLU A 53 -5.32 -1.33 8.33
C GLU A 53 -5.09 -0.20 7.34
N LEU A 54 -4.24 -0.39 6.33
CA LEU A 54 -4.00 0.60 5.28
C LEU A 54 -5.31 0.95 4.56
N CYS A 55 -6.08 -0.07 4.20
CA CYS A 55 -7.36 0.10 3.52
C CYS A 55 -8.35 0.87 4.39
N ILE A 56 -8.47 0.53 5.68
CA ILE A 56 -9.34 1.25 6.62
C ILE A 56 -8.89 2.72 6.75
N ALA A 57 -7.60 2.96 6.95
CA ALA A 57 -7.05 4.31 7.09
C ALA A 57 -7.31 5.18 5.86
N LEU A 58 -7.12 4.61 4.66
CA LEU A 58 -7.42 5.29 3.40
C LEU A 58 -8.88 5.74 3.33
N HIS A 59 -9.83 4.87 3.67
CA HIS A 59 -11.26 5.20 3.64
C HIS A 59 -11.74 6.06 4.83
N GLN A 60 -10.97 6.16 5.91
CA GLN A 60 -11.21 7.17 6.94
C GLN A 60 -10.80 8.57 6.48
N VAL A 61 -9.66 8.68 5.79
CA VAL A 61 -9.08 9.97 5.41
C VAL A 61 -9.74 10.54 4.15
N TYR A 62 -9.92 9.72 3.13
CA TYR A 62 -10.41 10.15 1.81
C TYR A 62 -11.90 9.83 1.61
N ASP A 63 -12.55 10.46 0.63
CA ASP A 63 -13.88 10.07 0.16
C ASP A 63 -13.78 9.55 -1.27
N PHE A 64 -13.55 8.25 -1.44
CA PHE A 64 -13.39 7.65 -2.77
C PHE A 64 -14.69 7.50 -3.57
N SER A 65 -15.80 8.10 -3.13
CA SER A 65 -16.91 8.42 -4.05
C SER A 65 -16.60 9.64 -4.93
N VAL A 66 -15.59 10.43 -4.56
CA VAL A 66 -15.12 11.62 -5.28
C VAL A 66 -13.62 11.55 -5.57
N ASP A 67 -12.81 11.15 -4.58
CA ASP A 67 -11.37 10.92 -4.75
C ASP A 67 -11.08 9.67 -5.59
N ARG A 68 -9.83 9.52 -6.05
CA ARG A 68 -9.38 8.38 -6.86
C ARG A 68 -8.52 7.44 -6.05
N LEU A 69 -8.82 6.15 -6.11
CA LEU A 69 -8.01 5.08 -5.55
C LEU A 69 -7.77 4.00 -6.60
N ILE A 70 -6.51 3.71 -6.89
CA ILE A 70 -6.12 2.58 -7.74
C ILE A 70 -5.27 1.61 -6.92
N TRP A 71 -5.74 0.37 -6.82
CA TRP A 71 -4.98 -0.74 -6.25
C TRP A 71 -4.20 -1.46 -7.35
N ASP A 72 -2.87 -1.32 -7.34
CA ASP A 72 -1.99 -1.93 -8.33
C ASP A 72 -2.07 -3.45 -8.32
N THR A 73 -2.00 -4.07 -9.50
CA THR A 73 -2.19 -5.52 -9.73
C THR A 73 -3.58 -6.04 -9.32
N GLY A 74 -4.29 -5.39 -8.40
CA GLY A 74 -5.65 -5.68 -7.97
C GLY A 74 -5.81 -6.83 -6.98
N HIS A 75 -4.78 -7.63 -6.76
CA HIS A 75 -4.84 -8.82 -5.91
C HIS A 75 -4.99 -8.55 -4.39
N GLN A 76 -4.77 -7.30 -3.94
CA GLN A 76 -4.88 -6.87 -2.53
C GLN A 76 -6.16 -6.06 -2.25
N ILE A 77 -7.22 -6.29 -3.03
CA ILE A 77 -8.48 -5.51 -3.03
C ILE A 77 -9.55 -5.98 -2.03
N TYR A 78 -9.37 -7.13 -1.37
CA TYR A 78 -10.48 -7.76 -0.63
C TYR A 78 -10.96 -6.91 0.56
N PRO A 79 -10.08 -6.32 1.40
CA PRO A 79 -10.51 -5.39 2.44
C PRO A 79 -11.31 -4.22 1.86
N HIS A 80 -10.91 -3.69 0.70
CA HIS A 80 -11.61 -2.61 0.00
C HIS A 80 -13.01 -3.06 -0.42
N LYS A 81 -13.17 -4.24 -1.02
CA LYS A 81 -14.50 -4.77 -1.38
C LYS A 81 -15.40 -4.93 -0.15
N LEU A 82 -14.83 -5.46 0.93
CA LEU A 82 -15.53 -5.66 2.20
C LEU A 82 -16.11 -4.37 2.79
N ILE A 83 -15.31 -3.30 2.86
CA ILE A 83 -15.74 -2.02 3.49
C ILE A 83 -16.55 -1.12 2.55
N THR A 84 -16.61 -1.44 1.26
CA THR A 84 -17.39 -0.72 0.25
C THR A 84 -18.74 -1.40 -0.02
N GLY A 85 -19.33 -1.99 1.02
CA GLY A 85 -20.72 -2.49 0.99
C GLY A 85 -20.92 -3.86 0.35
N ARG A 86 -19.84 -4.60 0.01
CA ARG A 86 -19.94 -5.89 -0.69
C ARG A 86 -19.77 -7.12 0.22
N PHE A 87 -19.86 -6.94 1.54
CA PHE A 87 -19.73 -8.04 2.50
C PHE A 87 -20.73 -9.19 2.24
N ASP A 88 -22.00 -8.88 2.00
CA ASP A 88 -23.06 -9.90 1.83
C ASP A 88 -22.81 -10.81 0.61
N GLN A 89 -22.09 -10.31 -0.41
CA GLN A 89 -21.72 -11.05 -1.61
C GLN A 89 -20.32 -11.67 -1.52
N PHE A 90 -19.56 -11.37 -0.47
CA PHE A 90 -18.13 -11.69 -0.39
C PHE A 90 -17.83 -13.19 -0.48
N GLN A 91 -18.72 -14.04 0.05
CA GLN A 91 -18.59 -15.49 -0.04
C GLN A 91 -18.62 -16.05 -1.47
N THR A 92 -19.14 -15.25 -2.42
CA THR A 92 -19.18 -15.61 -3.85
C THR A 92 -17.89 -15.25 -4.60
N ILE A 93 -16.94 -14.57 -3.96
CA ILE A 93 -15.73 -14.10 -4.62
C ILE A 93 -14.96 -15.25 -5.27
N ARG A 94 -14.49 -15.04 -6.51
CA ARG A 94 -13.82 -16.05 -7.35
C ARG A 94 -14.67 -17.29 -7.65
N ARG A 95 -15.99 -17.20 -7.58
CA ARG A 95 -16.92 -18.18 -8.15
C ARG A 95 -17.57 -17.61 -9.42
N ARG A 96 -17.99 -18.50 -10.32
CA ARG A 96 -18.74 -18.11 -11.52
C ARG A 96 -20.00 -17.35 -11.11
N GLY A 97 -20.19 -16.15 -11.66
CA GLY A 97 -21.34 -15.29 -11.34
C GLY A 97 -21.27 -14.57 -9.99
N GLY A 98 -20.15 -14.70 -9.26
CA GLY A 98 -19.88 -13.97 -8.03
C GLY A 98 -18.90 -12.81 -8.23
N LEU A 99 -18.43 -12.24 -7.12
CA LEU A 99 -17.46 -11.14 -7.15
C LEU A 99 -16.12 -11.55 -7.78
N MET A 100 -15.51 -10.65 -8.54
CA MET A 100 -14.18 -10.82 -9.09
C MET A 100 -13.12 -10.75 -7.99
N GLY A 101 -12.05 -11.52 -8.12
CA GLY A 101 -10.89 -11.46 -7.21
C GLY A 101 -9.99 -10.24 -7.43
N TYR A 102 -10.42 -9.30 -8.27
CA TYR A 102 -9.71 -8.10 -8.70
C TYR A 102 -10.72 -6.93 -8.74
N PRO A 103 -10.27 -5.67 -8.81
CA PRO A 103 -11.16 -4.54 -9.03
C PRO A 103 -12.00 -4.72 -10.30
N ASN A 104 -13.28 -4.36 -10.23
CA ASN A 104 -14.19 -4.44 -11.37
C ASN A 104 -15.19 -3.28 -11.34
N PRO A 105 -15.15 -2.34 -12.31
CA PRO A 105 -16.09 -1.21 -12.38
C PRO A 105 -17.55 -1.61 -12.46
N LEU A 106 -17.85 -2.82 -12.96
CA LEU A 106 -19.22 -3.33 -13.01
C LEU A 106 -19.73 -3.80 -11.64
N GLU A 107 -18.86 -3.98 -10.65
CA GLU A 107 -19.23 -4.41 -9.29
C GLU A 107 -19.41 -3.25 -8.32
N SER A 108 -18.77 -2.12 -8.56
CA SER A 108 -18.75 -1.00 -7.60
C SER A 108 -18.22 0.29 -8.21
N GLU A 109 -18.81 1.41 -7.81
CA GLU A 109 -18.28 2.76 -8.10
C GLU A 109 -16.87 2.99 -7.52
N TYR A 110 -16.49 2.24 -6.48
CA TYR A 110 -15.18 2.34 -5.85
C TYR A 110 -14.07 1.55 -6.58
N ASP A 111 -14.42 0.82 -7.64
CA ASP A 111 -13.47 0.03 -8.44
C ASP A 111 -13.30 0.69 -9.81
N LEU A 112 -12.49 1.75 -9.89
CA LEU A 112 -12.44 2.64 -11.06
C LEU A 112 -11.93 1.99 -12.36
N PHE A 113 -11.06 0.98 -12.23
CA PHE A 113 -10.45 0.26 -13.35
C PHE A 113 -10.31 -1.22 -13.04
N VAL A 114 -10.41 -2.06 -14.07
CA VAL A 114 -9.99 -3.47 -13.95
C VAL A 114 -8.46 -3.52 -13.91
N THR A 115 -7.90 -3.98 -12.81
CA THR A 115 -6.45 -4.19 -12.68
C THR A 115 -6.13 -5.68 -12.58
N GLY A 116 -4.92 -6.04 -13.01
CA GLY A 116 -4.44 -7.42 -13.05
C GLY A 116 -2.95 -7.49 -13.40
N HIS A 117 -2.53 -6.64 -14.34
CA HIS A 117 -1.12 -6.40 -14.63
C HIS A 117 -0.48 -5.47 -13.59
N ALA A 118 0.76 -5.77 -13.21
CA ALA A 118 1.52 -5.00 -12.24
C ALA A 118 2.09 -3.71 -12.83
N GLY A 119 2.19 -2.67 -12.00
CA GLY A 119 2.85 -1.40 -12.29
C GLY A 119 1.99 -0.31 -12.94
N SER A 120 0.74 -0.61 -13.30
CA SER A 120 -0.13 0.32 -14.03
C SER A 120 -0.77 1.41 -13.16
N SER A 121 -0.75 1.28 -11.82
CA SER A 121 -1.50 2.16 -10.92
C SER A 121 -1.09 3.63 -10.98
N VAL A 122 0.22 3.91 -10.96
CA VAL A 122 0.75 5.30 -10.93
C VAL A 122 0.41 6.03 -12.23
N SER A 123 0.59 5.37 -13.38
CA SER A 123 0.24 5.93 -14.68
C SER A 123 -1.27 6.17 -14.81
N THR A 124 -2.08 5.21 -14.35
CA THR A 124 -3.55 5.31 -14.36
C THR A 124 -4.01 6.49 -13.52
N VAL A 125 -3.54 6.59 -12.27
CA VAL A 125 -3.97 7.65 -11.37
C VAL A 125 -3.48 9.03 -11.82
N LEU A 126 -2.29 9.11 -12.45
CA LEU A 126 -1.80 10.34 -13.08
C LEU A 126 -2.75 10.82 -14.18
N GLY A 127 -3.19 9.91 -15.06
CA GLY A 127 -4.17 10.23 -16.10
C GLY A 127 -5.50 10.73 -15.52
N MET A 128 -6.00 10.07 -14.47
CA MET A 128 -7.21 10.51 -13.77
C MET A 128 -7.03 11.89 -13.14
N LYS A 129 -5.89 12.14 -12.49
CA LYS A 129 -5.58 13.44 -11.87
C LYS A 129 -5.52 14.55 -12.92
N ALA A 130 -4.86 14.30 -14.05
CA ALA A 130 -4.80 15.26 -15.14
C ALA A 130 -6.19 15.59 -15.69
N ALA A 131 -7.08 14.59 -15.84
CA ALA A 131 -8.46 14.81 -16.24
C ALA A 131 -9.26 15.57 -15.18
N ASP A 132 -9.13 15.19 -13.90
CA ASP A 132 -9.86 15.82 -12.80
C ASP A 132 -9.47 17.30 -12.62
N ASP A 133 -8.19 17.64 -12.77
CA ASP A 133 -7.70 19.03 -12.70
C ASP A 133 -8.25 19.91 -13.84
N LEU A 134 -8.64 19.31 -14.96
CA LEU A 134 -9.22 20.03 -16.10
C LEU A 134 -10.75 20.17 -15.97
N LEU A 135 -11.41 19.18 -15.36
CA LEU A 135 -12.87 19.10 -15.32
C LEU A 135 -13.48 19.63 -14.02
N PHE A 136 -12.71 19.68 -12.92
CA PHE A 136 -13.20 20.01 -11.60
C PHE A 136 -12.27 20.98 -10.86
N THR A 137 -12.83 21.76 -9.94
CA THR A 137 -12.11 22.71 -9.09
C THR A 137 -12.19 22.34 -7.61
N ASP A 138 -12.71 21.15 -7.29
CA ASP A 138 -12.94 20.63 -5.93
C ASP A 138 -11.70 20.00 -5.29
N GLY A 139 -10.58 19.92 -6.03
CA GLY A 139 -9.29 19.50 -5.50
C GLY A 139 -9.20 18.01 -5.17
N ARG A 140 -9.87 17.16 -5.97
CA ARG A 140 -9.88 15.69 -5.80
C ARG A 140 -8.49 15.12 -5.59
N LYS A 141 -8.41 14.18 -4.65
CA LYS A 141 -7.19 13.47 -4.31
C LYS A 141 -7.06 12.21 -5.14
N SER A 142 -5.82 11.86 -5.43
CA SER A 142 -5.45 10.83 -6.39
C SER A 142 -4.40 9.93 -5.77
N VAL A 143 -4.82 8.71 -5.44
CA VAL A 143 -4.04 7.76 -4.64
C VAL A 143 -3.80 6.47 -5.44
N ALA A 144 -2.54 6.08 -5.56
CA ALA A 144 -2.15 4.76 -6.04
C ALA A 144 -1.54 3.95 -4.90
N VAL A 145 -1.97 2.70 -4.74
CA VAL A 145 -1.33 1.74 -3.81
C VAL A 145 -0.60 0.71 -4.63
N ILE A 146 0.72 0.65 -4.51
CA ILE A 146 1.60 -0.22 -5.28
C ILE A 146 2.44 -1.11 -4.36
N GLY A 147 2.62 -2.38 -4.71
CA GLY A 147 3.53 -3.28 -3.99
C GLY A 147 4.99 -3.10 -4.43
N ASP A 148 5.93 -3.40 -3.55
CA ASP A 148 7.38 -3.36 -3.85
C ASP A 148 7.80 -4.33 -4.95
N GLY A 149 7.07 -5.43 -5.15
CA GLY A 149 7.27 -6.31 -6.31
C GLY A 149 6.85 -5.71 -7.66
N ALA A 150 5.93 -4.74 -7.67
CA ALA A 150 5.44 -4.08 -8.88
C ALA A 150 6.19 -2.79 -9.21
N LEU A 151 6.79 -2.14 -8.20
CA LEU A 151 7.54 -0.89 -8.31
C LEU A 151 8.65 -0.92 -9.39
N PRO A 152 9.40 -2.02 -9.62
CA PRO A 152 10.46 -2.06 -10.63
C PRO A 152 9.96 -1.98 -12.09
N SER A 153 8.65 -2.01 -12.32
CA SER A 153 8.08 -1.95 -13.67
C SER A 153 8.42 -0.61 -14.33
N GLY A 154 8.94 -0.64 -15.57
CA GLY A 154 9.39 0.57 -16.27
C GLY A 154 8.32 1.67 -16.37
N ILE A 155 7.06 1.28 -16.59
CA ILE A 155 5.90 2.19 -16.64
C ILE A 155 5.70 2.99 -15.35
N VAL A 156 6.13 2.46 -14.20
CA VAL A 156 6.05 3.17 -12.92
C VAL A 156 7.01 4.36 -12.93
N PHE A 157 8.26 4.14 -13.35
CA PHE A 157 9.25 5.21 -13.44
C PHE A 157 8.91 6.23 -14.53
N GLU A 158 8.37 5.78 -15.66
CA GLU A 158 7.84 6.68 -16.69
C GLU A 158 6.73 7.56 -16.12
N ALA A 159 5.77 6.98 -15.40
CA ALA A 159 4.68 7.72 -14.78
C ALA A 159 5.15 8.68 -13.70
N MET A 160 6.11 8.28 -12.85
CA MET A 160 6.69 9.16 -11.83
C MET A 160 7.41 10.35 -12.47
N ASN A 161 8.23 10.10 -13.49
CA ASN A 161 8.93 11.16 -14.23
C ASN A 161 7.93 12.13 -14.89
N ASN A 162 6.86 11.59 -15.48
CA ASN A 162 5.81 12.41 -16.09
C ASN A 162 5.02 13.22 -15.04
N ALA A 163 4.69 12.63 -13.89
CA ALA A 163 4.01 13.32 -12.80
C ALA A 163 4.81 14.53 -12.28
N ALA A 164 6.14 14.37 -12.17
CA ALA A 164 7.04 15.46 -11.81
C ALA A 164 7.08 16.57 -12.88
N GLY A 165 7.21 16.19 -14.16
CA GLY A 165 7.20 17.16 -15.27
C GLY A 165 5.88 17.93 -15.39
N LEU A 166 4.76 17.31 -15.03
CA LEU A 166 3.43 17.93 -15.02
C LEU A 166 3.07 18.61 -13.69
N ASN A 167 3.93 18.53 -12.67
CA ASN A 167 3.73 19.05 -11.32
C ASN A 167 2.36 18.64 -10.72
N LYS A 168 2.04 17.34 -10.76
CA LYS A 168 0.75 16.80 -10.31
C LYS A 168 0.77 16.34 -8.85
N ASP A 169 -0.28 16.71 -8.10
CA ASP A 169 -0.51 16.27 -6.72
C ASP A 169 -1.03 14.82 -6.70
N LEU A 170 -0.12 13.87 -6.49
CA LEU A 170 -0.38 12.44 -6.40
C LEU A 170 0.16 11.86 -5.08
N LEU A 171 -0.63 10.98 -4.46
CA LEU A 171 -0.16 10.13 -3.36
C LEU A 171 0.12 8.73 -3.88
N VAL A 172 1.38 8.31 -3.84
CA VAL A 172 1.79 6.93 -4.14
C VAL A 172 2.16 6.23 -2.84
N ILE A 173 1.40 5.21 -2.48
CA ILE A 173 1.64 4.39 -1.29
C ILE A 173 2.36 3.12 -1.71
N LEU A 174 3.61 2.99 -1.27
CA LEU A 174 4.41 1.79 -1.44
C LEU A 174 4.14 0.80 -0.29
N ASN A 175 3.43 -0.29 -0.59
CA ASN A 175 3.30 -1.44 0.29
C ASN A 175 4.57 -2.31 0.18
N ASP A 176 5.61 -1.97 0.96
CA ASP A 176 6.90 -2.67 0.98
C ASP A 176 6.94 -3.84 1.97
N ASN A 177 6.51 -5.01 1.50
CA ASN A 177 6.48 -6.25 2.30
C ASN A 177 7.67 -7.20 2.00
N LYS A 178 8.63 -6.77 1.18
CA LYS A 178 9.81 -7.51 0.70
C LYS A 178 9.48 -8.69 -0.21
N MET A 179 8.27 -8.75 -0.76
CA MET A 179 7.79 -9.85 -1.57
C MET A 179 7.13 -9.34 -2.85
N GLY A 180 7.43 -9.99 -3.96
CA GLY A 180 6.47 -10.12 -5.07
C GLY A 180 5.57 -11.31 -4.79
N ILE A 181 5.57 -12.29 -5.69
CA ILE A 181 5.12 -13.66 -5.35
C ILE A 181 6.23 -14.39 -4.58
N CYS A 182 7.47 -14.29 -5.09
CA CYS A 182 8.70 -14.70 -4.42
C CYS A 182 9.38 -13.47 -3.77
N PRO A 183 10.43 -13.65 -2.95
CA PRO A 183 11.23 -12.53 -2.47
C PRO A 183 11.64 -11.62 -3.64
N ARG A 184 11.49 -10.31 -3.44
CA ARG A 184 11.86 -9.32 -4.46
C ARG A 184 13.36 -9.38 -4.78
N VAL A 185 13.72 -8.99 -5.99
CA VAL A 185 15.10 -9.01 -6.49
C VAL A 185 15.47 -7.69 -7.17
N GLY A 186 16.77 -7.50 -7.44
CA GLY A 186 17.28 -6.38 -8.23
C GLY A 186 17.66 -5.14 -7.42
N GLY A 187 18.17 -4.12 -8.11
CA GLY A 187 18.72 -2.91 -7.49
C GLY A 187 17.71 -2.09 -6.71
N VAL A 188 16.45 -2.04 -7.17
CA VAL A 188 15.35 -1.34 -6.47
C VAL A 188 15.06 -1.99 -5.11
N ALA A 189 15.09 -3.33 -5.04
CA ALA A 189 14.93 -4.05 -3.77
C ALA A 189 16.04 -3.68 -2.77
N SER A 190 17.30 -3.71 -3.22
CA SER A 190 18.45 -3.32 -2.39
C SER A 190 18.39 -1.86 -1.96
N TYR A 191 17.92 -0.96 -2.83
CA TYR A 191 17.69 0.44 -2.51
C TYR A 191 16.65 0.59 -1.40
N LEU A 192 15.50 -0.08 -1.51
CA LEU A 192 14.44 -0.04 -0.49
C LEU A 192 14.89 -0.64 0.85
N ASP A 193 15.71 -1.70 0.85
CA ASP A 193 16.29 -2.22 2.10
C ASP A 193 17.22 -1.19 2.77
N LYS A 194 18.05 -0.48 2.00
CA LYS A 194 18.89 0.61 2.54
C LYS A 194 18.04 1.78 3.04
N ALA A 195 17.04 2.19 2.26
CA ALA A 195 16.13 3.29 2.59
C ALA A 195 15.34 3.00 3.87
N ARG A 196 14.96 1.74 4.13
CA ARG A 196 14.27 1.35 5.38
C ARG A 196 15.15 1.52 6.63
N VAL A 197 16.45 1.32 6.50
CA VAL A 197 17.41 1.42 7.61
C VAL A 197 17.83 2.88 7.87
N ALA A 198 17.73 3.77 6.86
CA ALA A 198 18.18 5.15 6.95
C ALA A 198 17.42 6.04 7.98
N PRO A 199 16.07 5.96 8.13
CA PRO A 199 15.31 6.74 9.12
C PRO A 199 15.58 6.35 10.57
N PHE A 200 16.31 5.25 10.83
CA PHE A 200 16.67 4.82 12.18
C PHE A 200 17.56 5.84 12.93
N TYR A 201 17.93 6.96 12.29
CA TYR A 201 18.71 8.04 12.89
C TYR A 201 17.91 9.08 13.69
N ASN A 202 16.63 9.34 13.37
CA ASN A 202 15.90 10.46 14.00
C ASN A 202 15.20 10.10 15.33
N GLY A 203 14.89 8.82 15.57
CA GLY A 203 14.22 8.37 16.82
C GLY A 203 15.13 7.77 17.89
N LEU A 204 16.37 7.38 17.55
CA LEU A 204 17.18 6.48 18.39
C LEU A 204 18.48 7.08 18.93
N LYS A 205 18.54 8.41 19.04
CA LYS A 205 19.65 9.08 19.75
C LYS A 205 19.65 8.87 21.27
N ARG A 206 18.66 8.21 21.88
CA ARG A 206 18.65 7.94 23.33
C ARG A 206 18.99 6.50 23.73
N ASP A 207 18.61 5.50 22.93
CA ASP A 207 18.71 4.09 23.39
C ASP A 207 19.88 3.31 22.78
N VAL A 208 20.39 3.69 21.60
CA VAL A 208 21.45 2.92 20.90
C VAL A 208 22.84 3.19 21.47
N SER A 209 23.12 4.39 21.98
CA SER A 209 24.42 4.71 22.60
C SER A 209 24.70 3.87 23.86
N TRP A 210 23.65 3.47 24.59
CA TRP A 210 23.79 2.58 25.75
C TRP A 210 24.05 1.12 25.35
N LEU A 211 23.45 0.67 24.24
CA LEU A 211 23.62 -0.68 23.71
C LEU A 211 25.00 -0.88 23.07
N LEU A 212 25.48 0.09 22.29
CA LEU A 212 26.80 0.04 21.65
C LEU A 212 27.96 0.10 22.66
N ASN A 213 27.78 0.78 23.79
CA ASN A 213 28.78 0.82 24.88
C ASN A 213 28.80 -0.46 25.74
N ARG A 214 27.89 -1.41 25.49
CA ARG A 214 27.74 -2.64 26.29
C ARG A 214 27.99 -3.93 25.51
N VAL A 215 28.19 -3.82 24.19
CA VAL A 215 28.61 -4.94 23.35
C VAL A 215 30.14 -4.96 23.32
N PRO A 216 30.80 -6.01 23.83
CA PRO A 216 32.25 -6.13 23.69
C PRO A 216 32.60 -6.23 22.19
N LEU A 217 33.53 -5.40 21.74
CA LEU A 217 34.04 -5.30 20.37
C LEU A 217 34.74 -6.60 19.94
N VAL A 218 33.99 -7.67 19.71
CA VAL A 218 34.55 -8.99 19.35
C VAL A 218 34.03 -9.42 17.97
N GLY A 219 34.89 -9.31 16.96
CA GLY A 219 34.80 -10.05 15.70
C GLY A 219 34.39 -9.28 14.44
N GLU A 220 34.80 -9.81 13.29
CA GLU A 220 34.56 -9.28 11.93
C GLU A 220 33.07 -9.04 11.59
N SER A 221 32.16 -9.75 12.26
CA SER A 221 30.72 -9.65 12.00
C SER A 221 30.14 -8.30 12.44
N THR A 222 30.61 -7.77 13.58
CA THR A 222 30.20 -6.46 14.10
C THR A 222 30.75 -5.33 13.25
N GLU A 223 31.97 -5.48 12.73
CA GLU A 223 32.62 -4.51 11.86
C GLU A 223 31.90 -4.41 10.50
N LYS A 224 31.49 -5.55 9.91
CA LYS A 224 30.66 -5.58 8.68
C LYS A 224 29.29 -4.94 8.85
N MET A 225 28.66 -5.11 10.02
CA MET A 225 27.39 -4.47 10.32
C MET A 225 27.55 -2.94 10.42
N LEU A 226 28.59 -2.47 11.11
CA LEU A 226 28.87 -1.04 11.28
C LEU A 226 29.29 -0.36 9.97
N SER A 227 30.09 -1.03 9.13
CA SER A 227 30.46 -0.50 7.82
C SER A 227 29.26 -0.39 6.88
N GLY A 228 28.39 -1.41 6.83
CA GLY A 228 27.15 -1.37 6.05
C GLY A 228 26.21 -0.23 6.48
N PHE A 229 26.13 0.04 7.78
CA PHE A 229 25.38 1.19 8.31
C PHE A 229 26.00 2.53 7.89
N LYS A 230 27.33 2.67 8.01
CA LYS A 230 28.06 3.89 7.64
C LYS A 230 27.93 4.21 6.14
N ASP A 231 27.98 3.19 5.29
CA ASP A 231 27.83 3.34 3.85
C ASP A 231 26.37 3.66 3.46
N ALA A 232 25.38 3.11 4.16
CA ALA A 232 23.98 3.50 3.98
C ALA A 232 23.75 4.98 4.30
N VAL A 233 24.34 5.48 5.40
CA VAL A 233 24.27 6.90 5.79
C VAL A 233 24.99 7.80 4.79
N LYS A 234 26.20 7.42 4.33
CA LYS A 234 26.92 8.19 3.31
C LYS A 234 26.17 8.24 1.98
N SER A 235 25.62 7.10 1.55
CA SER A 235 24.82 7.01 0.32
C SER A 235 23.57 7.86 0.40
N PHE A 236 22.92 7.93 1.57
CA PHE A 236 21.76 8.78 1.82
C PHE A 236 22.09 10.28 1.79
N LEU A 237 23.27 10.66 2.29
CA LEU A 237 23.69 12.06 2.35
C LEU A 237 24.29 12.60 1.03
N HIS A 238 24.82 11.73 0.16
CA HIS A 238 25.56 12.13 -1.04
C HIS A 238 24.83 11.82 -2.37
N GLY A 239 23.78 11.01 -2.37
CA GLY A 239 22.96 10.74 -3.55
C GLY A 239 21.49 10.87 -3.17
N GLY A 240 20.78 11.78 -3.83
CA GLY A 240 19.37 12.07 -3.57
C GLY A 240 18.54 10.79 -3.50
N MET A 241 17.56 10.77 -2.60
CA MET A 241 16.66 9.63 -2.51
C MET A 241 15.99 9.47 -3.87
N LEU A 242 15.99 8.26 -4.43
CA LEU A 242 15.41 7.93 -5.74
C LEU A 242 14.05 8.62 -5.99
N PHE A 243 13.22 8.71 -4.96
CA PHE A 243 11.92 9.33 -5.03
C PHE A 243 11.98 10.86 -5.11
N GLU A 244 12.88 11.51 -4.35
CA GLU A 244 13.11 12.97 -4.39
C GLU A 244 13.60 13.42 -5.76
N GLU A 245 14.57 12.69 -6.33
CA GLU A 245 15.07 12.95 -7.69
C GLU A 245 13.98 12.76 -8.76
N MET A 246 12.98 11.92 -8.47
CA MET A 246 11.81 11.70 -9.32
C MET A 246 10.66 12.66 -8.99
N GLY A 247 10.87 13.67 -8.14
CA GLY A 247 9.88 14.71 -7.80
C GLY A 247 8.87 14.33 -6.71
N PHE A 248 9.10 13.25 -5.97
CA PHE A 248 8.24 12.77 -4.88
C PHE A 248 8.86 13.08 -3.51
N ARG A 249 8.00 13.40 -2.54
CA ARG A 249 8.38 13.70 -1.16
C ARG A 249 8.27 12.46 -0.25
#